data_AF-A0A0C9Q9P7-F1
#
_entry.id   AF-A0A0C9Q9P7-F1
#
_cell.length_a   1.000
_cell.length_b   1.000
_cell.length_c   1.000
_cell.angle_alpha   90.00
_cell.angle_beta   90.00
_cell.angle_gamma   90.00
#
_symmetry.space_group_name_H-M   'P 1'
#
loop_
_entity.id
_entity.type
_entity.pdbx_description
1 polymer ?
#
loop_
_entity_poly.entity_id
_entity_poly.type
_entity_poly.pdbx_seq_one_letter_code
_entity_poly.pdbx_strand_id
1 'polypeptide(L)'
;AVTSYLKIEGGQGWTPTMYIRLVQDFGLECEVAQHLAKSYGDRAFAVSKMASLTGKRWPIIGNRIHPEFPYIDAEIRYGVREYACTAVDMIARRLRLAFLNVQAASEALPVIVDLMGEELHWSKDEKEKQIKLANEFLAHEMGQMVNRTSKERIPIKLSKDEIQTYVKRFQLIDKDKKGYVSINDIRRALKSFGDADVSGEQLHEILREIDTNMNGQVELDEYLQMMSAIKTGDVAYSRFARMAELEEQKHEAAQLKQKISVDRSGGGL
;
A
#
# COMPACT_ATOMS: atom_id res chain seq x y z
N ALA A 1 5.82 9.92 -44.60
CA ALA A 1 6.97 9.49 -43.77
C ALA A 1 6.91 7.97 -43.63
N VAL A 2 8.00 7.25 -43.89
CA VAL A 2 8.05 5.77 -43.94
C VAL A 2 7.67 5.11 -42.60
N THR A 3 7.67 5.87 -41.50
CA THR A 3 7.38 5.41 -40.14
C THR A 3 5.89 5.42 -39.75
N SER A 4 4.98 5.93 -40.57
CA SER A 4 3.56 6.09 -40.19
C SER A 4 2.81 4.76 -39.99
N TYR A 5 3.32 3.66 -40.55
CA TYR A 5 2.71 2.33 -40.44
C TYR A 5 3.46 1.40 -39.48
N LEU A 6 4.62 1.84 -38.96
CA LEU A 6 5.41 1.06 -38.00
C LEU A 6 4.79 1.22 -36.62
N LYS A 7 4.25 0.13 -36.08
CA LYS A 7 3.80 0.08 -34.69
C LYS A 7 5.00 -0.08 -33.79
N ILE A 8 4.98 0.65 -32.68
CA ILE A 8 5.93 0.42 -31.59
C ILE A 8 5.71 -0.96 -30.99
N GLU A 9 6.76 -1.52 -30.40
CA GLU A 9 6.69 -2.75 -29.64
C GLU A 9 5.65 -2.63 -28.51
N GLY A 10 4.86 -3.68 -28.28
CA GLY A 10 3.70 -3.61 -27.37
C GLY A 10 2.38 -3.26 -28.08
N GLY A 11 2.43 -2.57 -29.23
CA GLY A 11 1.25 -2.04 -29.91
C GLY A 11 0.58 -3.00 -30.91
N GLN A 12 1.18 -4.17 -31.18
CA GLN A 12 0.72 -5.04 -32.25
C GLN A 12 -0.34 -6.04 -31.80
N GLY A 13 -1.59 -5.86 -32.22
CA GLY A 13 -2.68 -6.77 -31.84
C GLY A 13 -3.26 -6.48 -30.45
N TRP A 14 -2.89 -5.36 -29.84
CA TRP A 14 -3.54 -4.84 -28.64
C TRP A 14 -5.05 -4.66 -28.87
N THR A 15 -5.84 -5.09 -27.88
CA THR A 15 -7.28 -4.84 -27.82
C THR A 15 -7.70 -4.56 -26.37
N PRO A 16 -8.75 -3.74 -26.13
CA PRO A 16 -9.24 -3.47 -24.77
C PRO A 16 -9.68 -4.72 -24.01
N THR A 17 -10.06 -5.79 -24.71
CA THR A 17 -10.51 -7.06 -24.14
C THR A 17 -9.41 -8.11 -24.05
N MET A 18 -8.17 -7.79 -24.42
CA MET A 18 -7.04 -8.73 -24.40
C MET A 18 -6.79 -9.34 -23.02
N TYR A 19 -7.02 -8.58 -21.94
CA TYR A 19 -6.85 -9.07 -20.56
C TYR A 19 -7.71 -10.30 -20.26
N ILE A 20 -8.87 -10.47 -20.92
CA ILE A 20 -9.74 -11.63 -20.75
C ILE A 20 -8.99 -12.91 -21.13
N ARG A 21 -8.22 -12.88 -22.22
CA ARG A 21 -7.37 -14.00 -22.64
C ARG A 21 -6.24 -14.25 -21.65
N LEU A 22 -5.63 -13.20 -21.11
CA LEU A 22 -4.60 -13.36 -20.08
C LEU A 22 -5.15 -14.05 -18.82
N VAL A 23 -6.36 -13.71 -18.40
CA VAL A 23 -7.04 -14.37 -17.27
C VAL A 23 -7.37 -15.83 -17.60
N GLN A 24 -7.91 -16.11 -18.79
CA GLN A 24 -8.34 -17.45 -19.19
C GLN A 24 -7.18 -18.41 -19.46
N ASP A 25 -6.15 -17.96 -20.17
CA ASP A 25 -5.04 -18.80 -20.64
C ASP A 25 -4.02 -19.05 -19.53
N PHE A 26 -3.79 -18.06 -18.66
CA PHE A 26 -2.73 -18.10 -17.64
C PHE A 26 -3.26 -18.19 -16.21
N GLY A 27 -4.55 -17.93 -15.97
CA GLY A 27 -5.11 -17.90 -14.62
C GLY A 27 -4.61 -16.72 -13.79
N LEU A 28 -4.32 -15.59 -14.43
CA LEU A 28 -3.96 -14.34 -13.76
C LEU A 28 -5.16 -13.71 -13.07
N GLU A 29 -4.88 -12.95 -12.02
CA GLU A 29 -5.88 -12.09 -11.40
C GLU A 29 -6.34 -10.99 -12.36
N CYS A 30 -7.63 -10.62 -12.30
CA CYS A 30 -8.22 -9.68 -13.26
C CYS A 30 -7.51 -8.31 -13.28
N GLU A 31 -7.22 -7.74 -12.11
CA GLU A 31 -6.52 -6.45 -11.99
C GLU A 31 -5.11 -6.50 -12.59
N VAL A 32 -4.37 -7.57 -12.29
CA VAL A 32 -3.02 -7.80 -12.83
C VAL A 32 -3.07 -7.96 -14.35
N ALA A 33 -4.01 -8.76 -14.87
CA ALA A 33 -4.17 -8.95 -16.31
C ALA A 33 -4.51 -7.64 -17.04
N GLN A 34 -5.37 -6.80 -16.46
CA GLN A 34 -5.69 -5.47 -17.01
C GLN A 34 -4.46 -4.55 -17.00
N HIS A 35 -3.71 -4.52 -15.90
CA HIS A 35 -2.46 -3.77 -15.78
C HIS A 35 -1.44 -4.20 -16.84
N LEU A 36 -1.20 -5.50 -16.99
CA LEU A 36 -0.25 -6.02 -17.98
C LEU A 36 -0.69 -5.70 -19.41
N ALA A 37 -1.97 -5.87 -19.73
CA ALA A 37 -2.50 -5.55 -21.05
C ALA A 37 -2.41 -4.04 -21.37
N LYS A 38 -2.53 -3.17 -20.37
CA LYS A 38 -2.38 -1.72 -20.53
C LYS A 38 -0.91 -1.29 -20.65
N SER A 39 -0.02 -1.94 -19.92
CA SER A 39 1.39 -1.53 -19.81
C SER A 39 2.28 -2.15 -20.89
N TYR A 40 2.08 -3.43 -21.21
CA TYR A 40 2.91 -4.20 -22.14
C TYR A 40 2.21 -4.56 -23.45
N GLY A 41 0.90 -4.34 -23.52
CA GLY A 41 0.09 -4.67 -24.69
C GLY A 41 0.26 -6.12 -25.15
N ASP A 42 0.67 -6.35 -26.39
CA ASP A 42 0.85 -7.71 -26.92
C ASP A 42 1.98 -8.50 -26.23
N ARG A 43 2.97 -7.79 -25.67
CA ARG A 43 4.03 -8.40 -24.87
C ARG A 43 3.53 -8.93 -23.53
N ALA A 44 2.33 -8.57 -23.08
CA ALA A 44 1.75 -9.09 -21.84
C ALA A 44 1.69 -10.63 -21.80
N PHE A 45 1.49 -11.29 -22.95
CA PHE A 45 1.54 -12.75 -23.06
C PHE A 45 2.94 -13.31 -22.79
N ALA A 46 3.99 -12.62 -23.25
CA ALA A 46 5.38 -13.02 -23.00
C ALA A 46 5.74 -12.79 -21.52
N VAL A 47 5.30 -11.68 -20.93
CA VAL A 47 5.46 -11.40 -19.50
C VAL A 47 4.77 -12.50 -18.67
N SER A 48 3.51 -12.82 -18.98
CA SER A 48 2.72 -13.83 -18.26
C SER A 48 3.37 -15.21 -18.27
N LYS A 49 4.03 -15.60 -19.37
CA LYS A 49 4.76 -16.88 -19.47
C LYS A 49 5.95 -17.01 -18.51
N MET A 50 6.49 -15.90 -18.02
CA MET A 50 7.63 -15.90 -17.09
C MET A 50 7.21 -15.79 -15.62
N ALA A 51 5.91 -15.62 -15.36
CA ALA A 51 5.39 -15.51 -14.01
C ALA A 51 5.54 -16.83 -13.27
N SER A 52 5.95 -16.76 -12.01
CA SER A 52 6.04 -17.94 -11.16
C SER A 52 4.65 -18.40 -10.74
N LEU A 53 4.52 -19.71 -10.46
CA LEU A 53 3.32 -20.28 -9.88
C LEU A 53 3.11 -19.75 -8.45
N THR A 54 1.88 -19.43 -8.10
CA THR A 54 1.54 -18.90 -6.76
C THR A 54 1.34 -20.00 -5.72
N GLY A 55 1.11 -21.24 -6.16
CA GLY A 55 0.70 -22.35 -5.31
C GLY A 55 -0.74 -22.27 -4.80
N LYS A 56 -1.51 -21.26 -5.22
CA LYS A 56 -2.93 -21.10 -4.85
C LYS A 56 -3.83 -21.69 -5.94
N ARG A 57 -5.10 -21.98 -5.58
CA ARG A 57 -6.13 -22.35 -6.57
C ARG A 57 -6.41 -21.21 -7.55
N TRP A 58 -6.38 -19.99 -7.05
CA TRP A 58 -6.54 -18.75 -7.82
C TRP A 58 -5.87 -17.59 -7.08
N PRO A 59 -5.19 -16.66 -7.77
CA PRO A 59 -4.69 -16.77 -9.14
C PRO A 59 -3.65 -17.90 -9.27
N ILE A 60 -3.50 -18.49 -10.46
CA ILE A 60 -2.62 -19.66 -10.71
C ILE A 60 -1.15 -19.21 -10.78
N ILE A 61 -0.88 -18.10 -11.48
CA ILE A 61 0.45 -17.51 -11.65
C ILE A 61 0.43 -16.03 -11.29
N GLY A 62 1.62 -15.44 -11.13
CA GLY A 62 1.80 -14.00 -10.89
C GLY A 62 1.77 -13.69 -9.41
N ASN A 63 2.91 -13.89 -8.75
CA ASN A 63 3.07 -13.48 -7.36
C ASN A 63 3.21 -11.95 -7.33
N ARG A 64 2.24 -11.29 -6.69
CA ARG A 64 2.31 -9.83 -6.49
C ARG A 64 3.54 -9.48 -5.65
N ILE A 65 4.29 -8.46 -6.08
CA ILE A 65 5.46 -7.94 -5.35
C ILE A 65 5.00 -7.20 -4.09
N HIS A 66 3.92 -6.43 -4.21
CA HIS A 66 3.26 -5.75 -3.11
C HIS A 66 1.75 -6.06 -3.15
N PRO A 67 1.08 -6.36 -2.03
CA PRO A 67 -0.33 -6.76 -2.03
C PRO A 67 -1.27 -5.74 -2.69
N GLU A 68 -0.98 -4.45 -2.51
CA GLU A 68 -1.85 -3.34 -2.93
C GLU A 68 -1.70 -2.94 -4.40
N PHE A 69 -0.61 -3.35 -5.07
CA PHE A 69 -0.33 -2.93 -6.44
C PHE A 69 -0.34 -4.14 -7.40
N PRO A 70 -0.79 -3.95 -8.65
CA PRO A 70 -0.93 -5.05 -9.61
C PRO A 70 0.40 -5.46 -10.26
N TYR A 71 1.53 -5.27 -9.56
CA TYR A 71 2.85 -5.61 -10.06
C TYR A 71 3.24 -7.02 -9.66
N ILE A 72 3.72 -7.83 -10.61
CA ILE A 72 4.11 -9.22 -10.37
C ILE A 72 5.59 -9.49 -10.59
N ASP A 73 6.08 -10.59 -10.02
CA ASP A 73 7.44 -11.10 -10.18
C ASP A 73 7.90 -11.16 -11.66
N ALA A 74 6.99 -11.51 -12.56
CA ALA A 74 7.26 -11.58 -13.99
C ALA A 74 7.69 -10.24 -14.62
N GLU A 75 7.17 -9.11 -14.12
CA GLU A 75 7.51 -7.78 -14.65
C GLU A 75 8.95 -7.40 -14.31
N ILE A 76 9.46 -7.85 -13.16
CA ILE A 76 10.86 -7.65 -12.79
C ILE A 76 11.76 -8.44 -13.74
N ARG A 77 11.47 -9.72 -13.94
CA ARG A 77 12.22 -10.58 -14.87
C ARG A 77 12.19 -10.02 -16.29
N TYR A 78 11.02 -9.57 -16.74
CA TYR A 78 10.88 -8.93 -18.05
C TYR A 78 11.66 -7.61 -18.14
N GLY A 79 11.58 -6.77 -17.10
CA GLY A 79 12.28 -5.49 -17.05
C GLY A 79 13.79 -5.65 -17.12
N VAL A 80 14.36 -6.69 -16.51
CA VAL A 80 15.79 -7.04 -16.63
C VAL A 80 16.15 -7.37 -18.08
N ARG A 81 15.29 -8.12 -18.79
CA ARG A 81 15.48 -8.39 -20.24
C ARG A 81 15.38 -7.13 -21.09
N GLU A 82 14.62 -6.14 -20.63
CA GLU A 82 14.58 -4.80 -21.21
C GLU A 82 15.67 -3.87 -20.63
N TYR A 83 16.82 -4.41 -20.22
CA TYR A 83 18.00 -3.67 -19.79
C TYR A 83 17.81 -2.80 -18.52
N ALA A 84 16.88 -3.16 -17.63
CA ALA A 84 16.86 -2.60 -16.29
C ALA A 84 18.00 -3.20 -15.46
N CYS A 85 19.11 -2.48 -15.34
CA CYS A 85 20.34 -2.96 -14.71
C CYS A 85 20.51 -2.53 -13.25
N THR A 86 19.63 -1.68 -12.72
CA THR A 86 19.70 -1.19 -11.33
C THR A 86 18.35 -1.32 -10.64
N ALA A 87 18.35 -1.40 -9.30
CA ALA A 87 17.10 -1.41 -8.54
C ALA A 87 16.26 -0.15 -8.79
N VAL A 88 16.92 1.01 -8.91
CA VAL A 88 16.30 2.31 -9.21
C VAL A 88 15.58 2.28 -10.56
N ASP A 89 16.19 1.70 -11.60
CA ASP A 89 15.57 1.55 -12.93
C ASP A 89 14.24 0.79 -12.85
N MET A 90 14.21 -0.26 -12.02
CA MET A 90 13.03 -1.08 -11.82
C MET A 90 11.91 -0.34 -11.09
N ILE A 91 12.21 0.24 -9.92
CA ILE A 91 11.19 0.92 -9.10
C ILE A 91 10.69 2.22 -9.72
N ALA A 92 11.55 2.96 -10.42
CA ALA A 92 11.23 4.30 -10.92
C ALA A 92 10.69 4.28 -12.36
N ARG A 93 11.28 3.49 -13.27
CA ARG A 93 10.93 3.55 -14.70
C ARG A 93 10.03 2.41 -15.16
N ARG A 94 10.29 1.19 -14.70
CA ARG A 94 9.55 0.00 -15.14
C ARG A 94 8.23 -0.14 -14.39
N LEU A 95 8.30 -0.24 -13.06
CA LEU A 95 7.11 -0.35 -12.21
C LEU A 95 6.49 1.03 -11.95
N ARG A 96 7.32 2.06 -11.78
CA ARG A 96 6.92 3.41 -11.31
C ARG A 96 6.33 3.43 -9.90
N LEU A 97 6.54 2.38 -9.12
CA LEU A 97 6.07 2.26 -7.74
C LEU A 97 6.63 3.40 -6.86
N ALA A 98 7.86 3.84 -7.13
CA ALA A 98 8.50 4.94 -6.42
C ALA A 98 7.73 6.27 -6.51
N PHE A 99 6.97 6.51 -7.60
CA PHE A 99 6.16 7.72 -7.79
C PHE A 99 4.73 7.57 -7.28
N LEU A 100 4.24 6.33 -7.21
CA LEU A 100 2.89 6.05 -6.72
C LEU A 100 2.86 6.03 -5.20
N ASN A 101 3.81 5.33 -4.58
CA ASN A 101 3.92 5.19 -3.14
C ASN A 101 5.36 4.82 -2.75
N VAL A 102 6.05 5.78 -2.12
CA VAL A 102 7.45 5.64 -1.67
C VAL A 102 7.61 4.53 -0.63
N GLN A 103 6.64 4.39 0.28
CA GLN A 103 6.69 3.39 1.34
C GLN A 103 6.49 1.98 0.78
N ALA A 104 5.49 1.79 -0.10
CA ALA A 104 5.29 0.51 -0.78
C ALA A 104 6.49 0.14 -1.66
N ALA A 105 7.16 1.12 -2.27
CA ALA A 105 8.41 0.89 -2.99
C ALA A 105 9.52 0.38 -2.06
N SER A 106 9.68 0.99 -0.88
CA SER A 106 10.64 0.57 0.14
C SER A 106 10.36 -0.85 0.66
N GLU A 107 9.10 -1.19 0.92
CA GLU A 107 8.71 -2.54 1.36
C GLU A 107 8.90 -3.60 0.27
N ALA A 108 8.71 -3.23 -1.00
CA ALA A 108 8.92 -4.10 -2.15
C ALA A 108 10.40 -4.29 -2.53
N LEU A 109 11.30 -3.38 -2.11
CA LEU A 109 12.70 -3.35 -2.56
C LEU A 109 13.47 -4.66 -2.32
N PRO A 110 13.40 -5.31 -1.14
CA PRO A 110 14.11 -6.56 -0.91
C PRO A 110 13.72 -7.65 -1.91
N VAL A 111 12.42 -7.80 -2.17
CA VAL A 111 11.88 -8.78 -3.13
C VAL A 111 12.33 -8.45 -4.55
N ILE A 112 12.31 -7.18 -4.94
CA ILE A 112 12.75 -6.72 -6.26
C ILE A 112 14.24 -7.04 -6.47
N VAL A 113 15.09 -6.69 -5.50
CA VAL A 113 16.54 -6.90 -5.58
C VAL A 113 16.89 -8.39 -5.57
N ASP A 114 16.14 -9.20 -4.83
CA ASP A 114 16.34 -10.65 -4.86
C ASP A 114 16.04 -11.25 -6.23
N LEU A 115 14.90 -10.90 -6.83
CA LEU A 115 14.52 -11.35 -8.17
C LEU A 115 15.46 -10.82 -9.27
N MET A 116 15.86 -9.54 -9.18
CA MET A 116 16.87 -8.99 -10.10
C MET A 116 18.22 -9.67 -9.94
N GLY A 117 18.63 -9.97 -8.70
CA GLY A 117 19.88 -10.64 -8.42
C GLY A 117 19.93 -12.09 -8.87
N GLU A 118 18.78 -12.77 -8.95
CA GLU A 118 18.68 -14.09 -9.58
C GLU A 118 18.94 -14.01 -11.09
N GLU A 119 18.34 -13.04 -11.78
CA GLU A 119 18.46 -12.87 -13.25
C GLU A 119 19.81 -12.28 -13.68
N LEU A 120 20.37 -11.35 -12.90
CA LEU A 120 21.66 -10.67 -13.18
C LEU A 120 22.86 -11.31 -12.47
N HIS A 121 22.62 -12.37 -11.68
CA HIS A 121 23.63 -13.09 -10.90
C HIS A 121 24.42 -12.19 -9.94
N TRP A 122 23.71 -11.35 -9.18
CA TRP A 122 24.32 -10.45 -8.20
C TRP A 122 24.84 -11.20 -6.97
N SER A 123 26.00 -10.77 -6.47
CA SER A 123 26.51 -11.18 -5.15
C SER A 123 25.66 -10.57 -4.03
N LYS A 124 25.79 -11.10 -2.81
CA LYS A 124 25.12 -10.54 -1.63
C LYS A 124 25.50 -9.08 -1.39
N ASP A 125 26.77 -8.75 -1.60
CA ASP A 125 27.30 -7.39 -1.44
C ASP A 125 26.69 -6.44 -2.47
N GLU A 126 26.53 -6.88 -3.72
CA GLU A 126 25.90 -6.06 -4.76
C GLU A 126 24.41 -5.86 -4.48
N LYS A 127 23.69 -6.88 -4.00
CA LYS A 127 22.29 -6.74 -3.56
C LYS A 127 22.15 -5.68 -2.47
N GLU A 128 22.98 -5.72 -1.43
CA GLU A 128 22.94 -4.74 -0.34
C GLU A 128 23.26 -3.32 -0.84
N LYS A 129 24.24 -3.19 -1.74
CA LYS A 129 24.55 -1.91 -2.40
C LYS A 129 23.38 -1.36 -3.20
N GLN A 130 22.68 -2.19 -3.98
CA GLN A 130 21.52 -1.79 -4.76
C GLN A 130 20.35 -1.34 -3.86
N ILE A 131 20.10 -2.04 -2.75
CA ILE A 131 19.09 -1.64 -1.75
C ILE A 131 19.43 -0.27 -1.16
N LYS A 132 20.70 -0.07 -0.78
CA LYS A 132 21.15 1.21 -0.20
C LYS A 132 20.96 2.37 -1.19
N LEU A 133 21.37 2.19 -2.44
CA LEU A 133 21.21 3.19 -3.50
C LEU A 133 19.73 3.51 -3.76
N ALA A 134 18.87 2.49 -3.79
CA ALA A 134 17.44 2.69 -4.00
C ALA A 134 16.78 3.42 -2.82
N ASN A 135 17.15 3.10 -1.58
CA ASN A 135 16.64 3.82 -0.40
C ASN A 135 17.09 5.29 -0.38
N GLU A 136 18.33 5.57 -0.78
CA GLU A 136 18.84 6.95 -0.91
C GLU A 136 18.05 7.73 -1.97
N PHE A 137 17.80 7.12 -3.13
CA PHE A 137 16.94 7.68 -4.18
C PHE A 137 15.52 7.98 -3.67
N LEU A 138 14.88 7.02 -2.98
CA LEU A 138 13.56 7.21 -2.40
C LEU A 138 13.53 8.34 -1.36
N ALA A 139 14.57 8.45 -0.52
CA ALA A 139 14.64 9.45 0.53
C ALA A 139 14.80 10.88 -0.03
N HIS A 140 15.72 11.06 -0.98
CA HIS A 140 16.13 12.36 -1.48
C HIS A 140 15.33 12.82 -2.71
N GLU A 141 15.19 11.96 -3.72
CA GLU A 141 14.60 12.35 -5.01
C GLU A 141 13.08 12.21 -5.02
N MET A 142 12.54 11.25 -4.27
CA MET A 142 11.10 10.97 -4.22
C MET A 142 10.36 11.69 -3.07
N GLY A 143 11.02 12.65 -2.43
CA GLY A 143 10.36 13.59 -1.51
C GLY A 143 10.03 13.05 -0.12
N GLN A 144 10.49 11.85 0.27
CA GLN A 144 10.25 11.31 1.61
C GLN A 144 10.74 12.28 2.71
N MET A 145 11.91 12.89 2.52
CA MET A 145 12.46 13.88 3.46
C MET A 145 11.83 15.28 3.31
N VAL A 146 11.39 15.65 2.11
CA VAL A 146 10.79 16.96 1.81
C VAL A 146 9.36 17.04 2.35
N ASN A 147 8.61 15.94 2.29
CA ASN A 147 7.27 15.84 2.88
C ASN A 147 7.35 15.91 4.41
N ARG A 148 8.35 15.27 5.03
CA ARG A 148 8.57 15.32 6.48
C ARG A 148 8.93 16.72 7.00
N THR A 149 9.81 17.43 6.30
CA THR A 149 10.19 18.81 6.68
C THR A 149 9.08 19.83 6.45
N SER A 150 8.19 19.58 5.47
CA SER A 150 6.96 20.36 5.30
C SER A 150 5.94 20.10 6.42
N LYS A 151 5.82 18.85 6.91
CA LYS A 151 4.94 18.47 8.03
C LYS A 151 5.33 19.12 9.37
N GLU A 152 6.62 19.29 9.66
CA GLU A 152 7.08 19.96 10.90
C GLU A 152 6.62 21.43 11.02
N ARG A 153 6.08 22.03 9.94
CA ARG A 153 5.63 23.42 9.93
C ARG A 153 4.16 23.64 10.31
N ILE A 154 3.35 22.60 10.54
CA ILE A 154 1.98 22.77 11.01
C ILE A 154 1.99 22.71 12.55
N PRO A 155 1.89 23.85 13.26
CA PRO A 155 1.90 23.85 14.71
C PRO A 155 0.65 23.14 15.24
N ILE A 156 0.84 22.00 15.90
CA ILE A 156 -0.22 21.27 16.59
C ILE A 156 -0.68 22.13 17.78
N LYS A 157 -1.88 22.71 17.68
CA LYS A 157 -2.51 23.52 18.75
C LYS A 157 -3.33 22.64 19.69
N LEU A 158 -2.72 21.60 20.24
CA LEU A 158 -3.34 20.66 21.17
C LEU A 158 -2.67 20.75 22.53
N SER A 159 -3.46 20.62 23.60
CA SER A 159 -2.94 20.47 24.96
C SER A 159 -2.30 19.09 25.15
N LYS A 160 -1.45 18.95 26.18
CA LYS A 160 -0.78 17.67 26.48
C LYS A 160 -1.78 16.52 26.72
N ASP A 161 -2.89 16.81 27.39
CA ASP A 161 -3.93 15.81 27.71
C ASP A 161 -4.69 15.37 26.45
N GLU A 162 -4.96 16.30 25.53
CA GLU A 162 -5.58 15.99 24.24
C GLU A 162 -4.66 15.17 23.36
N ILE A 163 -3.38 15.55 23.27
CA ILE A 163 -2.37 14.76 22.55
C ILE A 163 -2.34 13.34 23.10
N GLN A 164 -2.32 13.17 24.43
CA GLN A 164 -2.30 11.84 25.02
C GLN A 164 -3.57 11.03 24.74
N THR A 165 -4.73 11.70 24.68
CA THR A 165 -6.01 11.08 24.31
C THR A 165 -5.98 10.61 22.86
N TYR A 166 -5.55 11.45 21.92
CA TYR A 166 -5.44 11.10 20.51
C TYR A 166 -4.40 10.00 20.27
N VAL A 167 -3.24 10.05 20.92
CA VAL A 167 -2.23 8.98 20.85
C VAL A 167 -2.80 7.64 21.29
N LYS A 168 -3.59 7.61 22.38
CA LYS A 168 -4.27 6.38 22.81
C LYS A 168 -5.25 5.87 21.74
N ARG A 169 -6.06 6.74 21.16
CA ARG A 169 -6.99 6.37 20.08
C ARG A 169 -6.26 5.79 18.87
N PHE A 170 -5.15 6.40 18.47
CA PHE A 170 -4.31 5.91 17.37
C PHE A 170 -3.78 4.50 17.64
N GLN A 171 -3.29 4.25 18.86
CA GLN A 171 -2.78 2.93 19.28
C GLN A 171 -3.87 1.85 19.35
N LEU A 172 -5.14 2.21 19.53
CA LEU A 172 -6.25 1.25 19.49
C LEU A 172 -6.50 0.75 18.05
N ILE A 173 -6.34 1.64 17.07
CA ILE A 173 -6.50 1.33 15.64
C ILE A 173 -5.30 0.53 15.12
N ASP A 174 -4.07 0.93 15.48
CA ASP A 174 -2.83 0.23 15.12
C ASP A 174 -2.59 -1.01 16.02
N LYS A 175 -3.38 -2.06 15.80
CA LYS A 175 -3.29 -3.31 16.58
C LYS A 175 -1.95 -4.02 16.46
N ASP A 176 -1.28 -3.85 15.31
CA ASP A 176 0.00 -4.49 15.04
C ASP A 176 1.19 -3.67 15.60
N LYS A 177 0.93 -2.49 16.19
CA LYS A 177 1.94 -1.57 16.75
C LYS A 177 3.04 -1.20 15.76
N LYS A 178 2.65 -0.97 14.50
CA LYS A 178 3.56 -0.61 13.41
C LYS A 178 4.03 0.84 13.50
N GLY A 179 3.31 1.69 14.24
CA GLY A 179 3.55 3.13 14.31
C GLY A 179 2.83 3.92 13.22
N TYR A 180 2.05 3.24 12.37
CA TYR A 180 1.23 3.80 11.31
C TYR A 180 -0.06 2.99 11.16
N VAL A 181 -1.12 3.62 10.65
CA VAL A 181 -2.41 2.97 10.37
C VAL A 181 -2.52 2.71 8.86
N SER A 182 -2.62 1.44 8.47
CA SER A 182 -2.77 1.04 7.05
C SER A 182 -4.24 0.98 6.62
N ILE A 183 -4.51 0.90 5.31
CA ILE A 183 -5.85 0.64 4.75
C ILE A 183 -6.48 -0.61 5.39
N ASN A 184 -5.68 -1.64 5.65
CA ASN A 184 -6.16 -2.86 6.28
C ASN A 184 -6.60 -2.65 7.73
N ASP A 185 -5.93 -1.77 8.47
CA ASP A 185 -6.31 -1.39 9.83
C ASP A 185 -7.62 -0.61 9.83
N ILE A 186 -7.77 0.35 8.91
CA ILE A 186 -9.01 1.12 8.70
C ILE A 186 -10.16 0.18 8.34
N ARG A 187 -9.94 -0.76 7.40
CA ARG A 187 -10.92 -1.76 6.99
C ARG A 187 -11.36 -2.64 8.16
N ARG A 188 -10.42 -3.07 9.00
CA ARG A 188 -10.71 -3.87 10.20
C ARG A 188 -11.52 -3.08 11.22
N ALA A 189 -11.13 -1.83 11.49
CA ALA A 189 -11.83 -0.93 12.39
C ALA A 189 -13.28 -0.71 11.92
N LEU A 190 -13.50 -0.44 10.63
CA LEU A 190 -14.82 -0.26 10.00
C LEU A 190 -15.67 -1.53 10.07
N LYS A 191 -15.10 -2.69 9.73
CA LYS A 191 -15.82 -3.97 9.78
C LYS A 191 -16.27 -4.33 11.19
N SER A 192 -15.51 -3.93 12.21
CA SER A 192 -15.91 -4.13 13.61
C SER A 192 -17.16 -3.33 13.98
N PHE A 193 -17.47 -2.27 13.23
CA PHE A 193 -18.49 -1.27 13.53
C PHE A 193 -19.88 -1.59 12.96
N GLY A 194 -20.02 -2.65 12.16
CA GLY A 194 -21.31 -3.10 11.63
C GLY A 194 -21.68 -2.49 10.27
N ASP A 195 -20.83 -1.62 9.71
CA ASP A 195 -20.91 -1.27 8.29
C ASP A 195 -20.43 -2.47 7.46
N ALA A 196 -21.38 -3.05 6.72
CA ALA A 196 -21.12 -4.14 5.78
C ALA A 196 -20.21 -3.63 4.65
N ASP A 197 -19.17 -4.42 4.35
CA ASP A 197 -18.23 -4.30 3.22
C ASP A 197 -18.07 -2.89 2.64
N VAL A 198 -17.31 -2.05 3.37
CA VAL A 198 -16.84 -0.77 2.85
C VAL A 198 -15.97 -1.04 1.61
N SER A 199 -16.34 -0.43 0.49
CA SER A 199 -15.63 -0.59 -0.78
C SER A 199 -14.18 -0.10 -0.69
N GLY A 200 -13.29 -0.70 -1.48
CA GLY A 200 -11.88 -0.25 -1.55
C GLY A 200 -11.74 1.23 -1.88
N GLU A 201 -12.65 1.77 -2.71
CA GLU A 201 -12.69 3.18 -3.08
C GLU A 201 -13.00 4.10 -1.88
N GLN A 202 -13.97 3.73 -1.03
CA GLN A 202 -14.30 4.49 0.18
C GLN A 202 -13.21 4.43 1.24
N LEU A 203 -12.53 3.28 1.39
CA LEU A 203 -11.36 3.20 2.26
C LEU A 203 -10.25 4.13 1.79
N HIS A 204 -10.04 4.21 0.48
CA HIS A 204 -9.06 5.09 -0.12
C HIS A 204 -9.47 6.57 0.00
N GLU A 205 -10.77 6.90 -0.04
CA GLU A 205 -11.24 8.25 0.30
C GLU A 205 -10.93 8.63 1.74
N ILE A 206 -11.23 7.76 2.71
CA ILE A 206 -10.96 8.01 4.12
C ILE A 206 -9.46 8.22 4.34
N LEU A 207 -8.64 7.40 3.68
CA LEU A 207 -7.20 7.52 3.80
C LEU A 207 -6.69 8.83 3.17
N ARG A 208 -7.16 9.19 1.97
CA ARG A 208 -6.81 10.46 1.29
C ARG A 208 -7.18 11.71 2.08
N GLU A 209 -8.15 11.64 2.99
CA GLU A 209 -8.53 12.78 3.84
C GLU A 209 -7.43 13.15 4.87
N ILE A 210 -6.48 12.25 5.13
CA ILE A 210 -5.50 12.37 6.24
C ILE A 210 -4.08 12.14 5.77
N ASP A 211 -3.90 11.21 4.83
CA ASP A 211 -2.64 10.86 4.21
C ASP A 211 -2.18 12.02 3.32
N THR A 212 -1.52 13.00 3.96
CA THR A 212 -1.01 14.20 3.30
C THR A 212 0.22 13.92 2.46
N ASN A 213 0.98 12.87 2.78
CA ASN A 213 2.19 12.51 2.05
C ASN A 213 1.95 11.44 0.96
N MET A 214 0.71 10.99 0.80
CA MET A 214 0.28 9.93 -0.11
C MET A 214 1.14 8.66 -0.01
N ASN A 215 1.55 8.30 1.21
CA ASN A 215 2.32 7.08 1.46
C ASN A 215 1.41 5.84 1.66
N GLY A 216 0.08 5.99 1.51
CA GLY A 216 -0.89 4.92 1.67
C GLY A 216 -1.14 4.50 3.12
N GLN A 217 -0.58 5.25 4.07
CA GLN A 217 -0.62 4.99 5.50
C GLN A 217 -0.95 6.30 6.23
N VAL A 218 -1.41 6.20 7.48
CA VAL A 218 -1.64 7.39 8.32
C VAL A 218 -0.66 7.32 9.48
N GLU A 219 0.28 8.26 9.51
CA GLU A 219 1.27 8.42 10.58
C GLU A 219 0.65 9.17 11.78
N LEU A 220 1.26 9.01 12.97
CA LEU A 220 0.73 9.63 14.20
C LEU A 220 0.72 11.16 14.13
N ASP A 221 1.73 11.76 13.49
CA ASP A 221 1.82 13.20 13.29
C ASP A 221 0.72 13.74 12.37
N GLU A 222 0.41 13.05 11.28
CA GLU A 222 -0.70 13.37 10.37
C GLU A 222 -2.05 13.31 11.09
N TYR A 223 -2.22 12.26 11.89
CA TYR A 223 -3.41 12.10 12.70
C TYR A 223 -3.57 13.24 13.73
N LEU A 224 -2.49 13.65 14.40
CA LEU A 224 -2.51 14.78 15.34
C LEU A 224 -2.74 16.12 14.64
N GLN A 225 -2.18 16.32 13.44
CA GLN A 225 -2.41 17.51 12.63
C GLN A 225 -3.89 17.60 12.20
N MET A 226 -4.48 16.49 11.75
CA MET A 226 -5.89 16.43 11.42
C MET A 226 -6.75 16.75 12.65
N MET A 227 -6.47 16.15 13.80
CA MET A 227 -7.21 16.43 15.04
C MET A 227 -7.05 17.87 15.52
N SER A 228 -5.87 18.46 15.34
CA SER A 228 -5.65 19.88 15.58
C SER A 228 -6.49 20.75 14.65
N ALA A 229 -6.58 20.41 13.36
CA ALA A 229 -7.33 21.17 12.35
C ALA A 229 -8.86 21.09 12.55
N ILE A 230 -9.36 19.92 13.00
CA ILE A 230 -10.77 19.75 13.39
C ILE A 230 -11.08 20.62 14.61
N LYS A 231 -10.19 20.64 15.61
CA LYS A 231 -10.37 21.45 16.81
C LYS A 231 -10.34 22.96 16.53
N THR A 232 -9.46 23.41 15.64
CA THR A 232 -9.37 24.83 15.26
C THR A 232 -10.50 25.27 14.33
N GLY A 233 -11.31 24.32 13.83
CA GLY A 233 -12.43 24.60 12.93
C GLY A 233 -12.01 24.80 11.47
N ASP A 234 -10.75 24.49 11.14
CA ASP A 234 -10.22 24.61 9.77
C ASP A 234 -10.71 23.46 8.88
N VAL A 235 -11.15 22.34 9.48
CA VAL A 235 -11.72 21.18 8.78
C VAL A 235 -13.09 20.84 9.38
N ALA A 236 -14.10 20.71 8.52
CA ALA A 236 -15.50 20.63 8.95
C ALA A 236 -15.88 19.28 9.59
N TYR A 237 -15.27 18.16 9.20
CA TYR A 237 -15.50 16.82 9.77
C TYR A 237 -14.56 15.82 9.08
N SER A 238 -13.99 14.84 9.80
CA SER A 238 -13.24 13.73 9.17
C SER A 238 -13.91 12.39 9.49
N ARG A 239 -14.10 11.55 8.46
CA ARG A 239 -14.66 10.20 8.64
C ARG A 239 -13.78 9.35 9.57
N PHE A 240 -12.47 9.57 9.52
CA PHE A 240 -11.52 8.85 10.37
C PHE A 240 -11.53 9.35 11.81
N ALA A 241 -11.73 10.65 12.06
CA ALA A 241 -11.87 11.16 13.41
C ALA A 241 -13.04 10.49 14.15
N ARG A 242 -14.18 10.34 13.46
CA ARG A 242 -15.33 9.59 13.96
C ARG A 242 -14.98 8.13 14.26
N MET A 243 -14.24 7.48 13.37
CA MET A 243 -13.79 6.09 13.57
C MET A 243 -12.95 5.93 14.83
N ALA A 244 -12.01 6.84 15.08
CA ALA A 244 -11.14 6.80 16.23
C ALA A 244 -11.86 7.00 17.56
N GLU A 245 -12.87 7.89 17.60
CA GLU A 245 -13.74 8.09 18.76
C GLU A 245 -14.56 6.83 19.09
N LEU A 246 -15.05 6.14 18.05
CA LEU A 246 -15.88 4.96 18.22
C LEU A 246 -15.08 3.74 18.70
N GLU A 247 -13.82 3.58 18.25
CA GLU A 247 -12.89 2.57 18.77
C GLU A 247 -12.62 2.75 20.27
N GLU A 248 -12.45 4.00 20.72
CA GLU A 248 -12.28 4.32 22.15
C GLU A 248 -13.52 3.92 22.98
N GLN A 249 -14.72 4.35 22.57
CA GLN A 249 -15.96 4.02 23.29
C GLN A 249 -16.17 2.50 23.42
N LYS A 250 -15.84 1.74 22.38
CA LYS A 250 -15.90 0.26 22.43
C LYS A 250 -14.88 -0.32 23.39
N HIS A 251 -13.65 0.16 23.36
CA HIS A 251 -12.60 -0.30 24.25
C HIS A 251 -12.96 -0.02 25.71
N GLU A 252 -13.51 1.16 26.01
CA GLU A 252 -14.04 1.51 27.34
C GLU A 252 -15.21 0.61 27.74
N ALA A 253 -16.18 0.38 26.85
CA ALA A 253 -17.32 -0.50 27.11
C ALA A 253 -16.89 -1.96 27.33
N ALA A 254 -15.86 -2.43 26.64
CA ALA A 254 -15.28 -3.76 26.81
C ALA A 254 -14.56 -3.88 28.17
N GLN A 255 -13.79 -2.86 28.57
CA GLN A 255 -13.19 -2.82 29.91
C GLN A 255 -14.25 -2.79 31.01
N LEU A 256 -15.32 -2.02 30.82
CA LEU A 256 -16.43 -1.96 31.78
C LEU A 256 -17.10 -3.33 31.92
N LYS A 257 -17.37 -4.03 30.81
CA LYS A 257 -17.93 -5.39 30.81
C LYS A 257 -17.01 -6.42 31.48
N GLN A 258 -15.70 -6.34 31.27
CA GLN A 258 -14.74 -7.22 31.96
C GLN A 258 -14.75 -6.97 33.48
N LYS A 259 -14.88 -5.72 33.90
CA LYS A 259 -14.92 -5.34 35.32
C LYS A 259 -16.22 -5.76 36.02
N ILE A 260 -17.30 -5.97 35.25
CA ILE A 260 -18.63 -6.41 35.72
C ILE A 260 -18.78 -7.94 35.59
N SER A 261 -17.69 -8.71 35.37
CA SER A 261 -17.75 -10.19 35.34
C SER A 261 -18.36 -10.73 36.65
N VAL A 262 -19.59 -11.22 36.52
CA VAL A 262 -20.51 -11.57 37.60
C VAL A 262 -19.95 -12.74 38.41
N ASP A 263 -19.63 -12.49 39.68
CA ASP A 263 -19.54 -13.54 40.69
C ASP A 263 -20.91 -14.21 40.75
N ARG A 264 -21.01 -15.42 40.18
CA ARG A 264 -22.16 -16.29 40.41
C ARG A 264 -22.05 -16.78 41.84
N SER A 265 -22.58 -16.01 42.79
CA SER A 265 -22.95 -16.54 44.10
C SER A 265 -23.97 -17.64 43.88
N GLY A 266 -23.48 -18.88 43.79
CA GLY A 266 -24.26 -20.09 43.90
C GLY A 266 -24.83 -20.20 45.31
N GLY A 267 -25.95 -19.51 45.54
CA GLY A 267 -26.76 -19.62 46.73
C GLY A 267 -28.17 -19.98 46.32
N GLY A 268 -28.45 -21.28 46.25
CA GLY A 268 -29.80 -21.83 46.12
C GLY A 268 -29.87 -23.06 47.04
N LEU A 269 -30.73 -22.95 48.06
CA LEU A 269 -31.06 -23.99 49.03
C LEU A 269 -31.54 -25.29 48.39
#